data_AF-A0A4Q5S136-F1
#
_entry.id   AF-A0A4Q5S136-F1
#
_cell.length_a   1.000
_cell.length_b   1.000
_cell.length_c   1.000
_cell.angle_alpha   90.00
_cell.angle_beta   90.00
_cell.angle_gamma   90.00
#
_symmetry.space_group_name_H-M   'P 1'
#
loop_
_entity.id
_entity.type
_entity.pdbx_description
1 polymer ?
#
loop_
_entity_poly.entity_id
_entity_poly.type
_entity_poly.pdbx_seq_one_letter_code
_entity_poly.pdbx_strand_id
1 'polypeptide(L)'
;NKYVDANWRPTLQTPPFPEYTCGHSTISSAAAEALTSVFGDHLAYVDSSENEFGIKSRSFPSFRAAAAENNWARFYGGLHFHNSCIVAHEYGKKVGDLVATKVVMNK
;
A
#
# COMPACT_ATOMS: atom_id res chain seq x y z
N ASN A 1 -16.12 -9.21 16.10
CA ASN A 1 -16.20 -9.64 17.52
C ASN A 1 -17.63 -9.90 17.96
N LYS A 2 -18.58 -9.01 17.64
CA LYS A 2 -19.99 -9.12 18.06
C LYS A 2 -20.70 -10.44 17.72
N TYR A 3 -20.39 -11.05 16.57
CA TYR A 3 -21.16 -12.16 16.02
C TYR A 3 -20.37 -13.46 15.80
N VAL A 4 -19.06 -13.47 16.05
CA VAL A 4 -18.19 -14.63 15.74
C VAL A 4 -17.41 -15.03 16.97
N ASP A 5 -16.51 -14.14 17.43
CA ASP A 5 -15.70 -14.35 18.63
C ASP A 5 -15.53 -13.02 19.38
N ALA A 6 -16.01 -12.95 20.62
CA ALA A 6 -15.94 -11.78 21.47
C ALA A 6 -14.51 -11.46 21.94
N ASN A 7 -13.62 -12.46 21.95
CA ASN A 7 -12.23 -12.34 22.40
C ASN A 7 -11.27 -12.00 21.26
N TRP A 8 -11.63 -12.27 20.00
CA TRP A 8 -10.79 -11.92 18.86
C TRP A 8 -10.47 -10.42 18.81
N ARG A 9 -9.23 -10.07 18.48
CA ARG A 9 -8.77 -8.70 18.27
C ARG A 9 -7.92 -8.64 17.00
N PRO A 10 -8.01 -7.56 16.21
CA PRO A 10 -7.09 -7.36 15.09
C PRO A 10 -5.67 -7.13 15.61
N THR A 11 -4.68 -7.47 14.80
CA THR A 11 -3.26 -7.24 15.13
C THR A 11 -2.93 -5.75 15.23
N LEU A 12 -3.56 -4.94 14.37
CA LEU A 12 -3.46 -3.49 14.38
C LEU A 12 -4.78 -2.88 14.86
N GLN A 13 -4.69 -1.72 15.51
CA GLN A 13 -5.89 -0.97 15.87
C GLN A 13 -6.65 -0.51 14.62
N THR A 14 -7.97 -0.75 14.59
CA THR A 14 -8.83 -0.27 13.50
C THR A 14 -8.89 1.26 13.48
N PRO A 15 -8.49 1.90 12.38
CA PRO A 15 -8.61 3.35 12.25
C PRO A 15 -10.08 3.83 12.23
N PRO A 16 -10.36 5.08 12.64
CA PRO A 16 -11.73 5.59 12.80
C PRO A 16 -12.34 6.11 11.49
N PHE A 17 -12.41 5.27 10.46
CA PHE A 17 -13.06 5.57 9.19
C PHE A 17 -13.67 4.31 8.55
N PRO A 18 -14.62 4.44 7.59
CA PRO A 18 -15.20 3.30 6.88
C PRO A 18 -14.16 2.43 6.16
N GLU A 19 -14.43 1.13 6.05
CA GLU A 19 -13.45 0.14 5.61
C GLU A 19 -13.18 0.16 4.10
N TYR A 20 -14.16 0.50 3.26
CA TYR A 20 -14.06 0.32 1.81
C TYR A 20 -13.92 1.65 1.05
N THR A 21 -12.95 1.79 0.14
CA THR A 21 -11.84 0.87 -0.18
C THR A 21 -10.64 1.06 0.76
N CYS A 22 -9.71 0.11 0.78
CA CYS A 22 -8.46 0.24 1.54
C CYS A 22 -7.57 1.40 1.06
N GLY A 23 -7.50 2.49 1.84
CA GLY A 23 -6.74 3.69 1.48
C GLY A 23 -5.23 3.45 1.30
N HIS A 24 -4.62 2.60 2.12
CA HIS A 24 -3.19 2.25 1.98
C HIS A 24 -2.91 1.57 0.62
N SER A 25 -3.73 0.59 0.24
CA SER A 25 -3.61 -0.10 -1.05
C SER A 25 -3.76 0.86 -2.23
N THR A 26 -4.71 1.80 -2.18
CA THR A 26 -4.90 2.81 -3.24
C THR A 26 -3.71 3.75 -3.34
N ILE A 27 -3.26 4.33 -2.22
CA ILE A 27 -2.18 5.34 -2.25
C ILE A 27 -0.85 4.70 -2.63
N SER A 28 -0.52 3.53 -2.06
CA SER A 28 0.75 2.87 -2.33
C SER A 28 0.88 2.40 -3.79
N SER A 29 -0.20 1.91 -4.40
CA SER A 29 -0.17 1.52 -5.82
C SER A 29 -0.06 2.74 -6.75
N ALA A 30 -0.80 3.83 -6.47
CA ALA A 30 -0.67 5.07 -7.24
C ALA A 30 0.75 5.65 -7.14
N ALA A 31 1.32 5.68 -5.94
CA ALA A 31 2.68 6.13 -5.70
C ALA A 31 3.72 5.23 -6.39
N ALA A 32 3.51 3.91 -6.37
CA ALA A 32 4.41 2.97 -7.03
C ALA A 32 4.46 3.19 -8.55
N GLU A 33 3.33 3.42 -9.21
CA GLU A 33 3.32 3.72 -10.66
C GLU A 33 3.98 5.07 -10.96
N ALA A 34 3.69 6.10 -10.16
CA ALA A 34 4.33 7.41 -10.33
C ALA A 34 5.86 7.32 -10.13
N LEU A 35 6.34 6.68 -9.07
CA LEU A 35 7.78 6.52 -8.82
C LEU A 35 8.45 5.67 -9.92
N THR A 36 7.77 4.62 -10.38
CA THR A 36 8.27 3.78 -11.47
C THR A 36 8.37 4.55 -12.78
N SER A 37 7.44 5.47 -13.06
CA SER A 37 7.52 6.31 -14.28
C SER A 37 8.70 7.28 -14.25
N VAL A 38 9.15 7.68 -13.07
CA VAL A 38 10.30 8.61 -12.89
C VAL A 38 11.63 7.87 -12.87
N PHE A 39 11.74 6.83 -12.06
CA PHE A 39 13.02 6.17 -11.76
C PHE A 39 13.24 4.86 -12.51
N GLY A 40 12.25 4.41 -13.28
CA GLY A 40 12.27 3.13 -13.96
C GLY A 40 11.73 2.00 -13.09
N ASP A 41 11.46 0.87 -13.74
CA ASP A 41 11.03 -0.35 -13.07
C ASP A 41 12.23 -1.12 -12.50
N HIS A 42 11.97 -2.02 -11.55
CA HIS A 42 12.99 -2.86 -10.91
C HIS A 42 14.13 -2.10 -10.23
N LEU A 43 13.88 -0.86 -9.79
CA LEU A 43 14.79 -0.14 -8.92
C LEU A 43 14.75 -0.74 -7.52
N ALA A 44 15.79 -1.50 -7.15
CA ALA A 44 15.94 -2.03 -5.81
C ALA A 44 16.35 -0.93 -4.82
N TYR A 45 15.75 -0.93 -3.63
CA TYR A 45 16.06 0.02 -2.57
C TYR A 45 15.88 -0.59 -1.19
N VAL A 46 16.53 0.04 -0.21
CA VAL A 46 16.31 -0.24 1.22
C VAL A 46 15.48 0.90 1.78
N ASP A 47 14.27 0.57 2.23
CA ASP A 47 13.40 1.50 2.92
C ASP A 47 13.81 1.61 4.39
N SER A 48 14.33 2.78 4.77
CA SER A 48 14.70 3.12 6.14
C SER A 48 13.77 4.15 6.78
N SER A 49 12.64 4.47 6.14
CA SER A 49 11.73 5.54 6.57
C SER A 49 11.18 5.32 7.99
N GLU A 50 10.99 4.07 8.39
CA GLU A 50 10.38 3.71 9.69
C GLU A 50 11.40 3.53 10.84
N ASN A 51 12.70 3.77 10.59
CA ASN A 51 13.74 3.59 11.61
C ASN A 51 13.54 4.50 12.83
N GLU A 52 13.01 5.72 12.63
CA GLU A 52 12.71 6.64 13.74
C GLU A 52 11.64 6.10 14.69
N PHE A 53 10.80 5.16 14.21
CA PHE A 53 9.78 4.46 15.00
C PHE A 53 10.28 3.12 15.55
N GLY A 54 11.58 2.82 15.43
CA GLY A 54 12.20 1.58 15.91
C GLY A 54 11.92 0.35 15.05
N ILE A 55 11.39 0.54 13.84
CA ILE A 55 11.12 -0.55 12.89
C ILE A 55 12.33 -0.70 11.97
N LYS A 56 12.86 -1.93 11.86
CA LYS A 56 14.03 -2.21 11.03
C LYS A 56 13.76 -1.94 9.56
N SER A 57 14.75 -1.38 8.87
CA SER A 57 14.72 -1.22 7.41
C SER A 57 14.36 -2.51 6.68
N ARG A 58 13.61 -2.37 5.57
CA ARG A 58 13.21 -3.48 4.68
C ARG A 58 13.77 -3.24 3.28
N SER A 59 14.07 -4.32 2.57
CA SER A 59 14.57 -4.24 1.18
C SER A 59 13.46 -4.60 0.20
N PHE A 60 13.33 -3.83 -0.87
CA PHE A 60 12.35 -4.06 -1.92
C PHE A 60 13.02 -4.07 -3.29
N PRO A 61 12.65 -5.00 -4.18
CA PRO A 61 13.20 -5.07 -5.53
C PRO A 61 12.58 -4.04 -6.50
N SER A 62 11.46 -3.42 -6.13
CA SER A 62 10.80 -2.34 -6.88
C SER A 62 9.75 -1.64 -6.01
N PHE A 63 9.31 -0.44 -6.42
CA PHE A 63 8.20 0.25 -5.76
C PHE A 63 6.89 -0.55 -5.83
N ARG A 64 6.65 -1.27 -6.94
CA ARG A 64 5.48 -2.14 -7.09
C ARG A 64 5.51 -3.32 -6.11
N ALA A 65 6.69 -3.87 -5.83
CA ALA A 65 6.84 -4.92 -4.82
C ALA A 65 6.52 -4.41 -3.41
N ALA A 66 6.97 -3.19 -3.07
CA ALA A 66 6.61 -2.56 -1.80
C ALA A 66 5.10 -2.29 -1.68
N ALA A 67 4.46 -1.81 -2.76
CA ALA A 67 3.01 -1.61 -2.79
C ALA A 67 2.22 -2.94 -2.67
N ALA A 68 2.73 -4.03 -3.27
CA ALA A 68 2.14 -5.36 -3.13
C ALA A 68 2.28 -5.90 -1.69
N GLU A 69 3.41 -5.69 -1.03
CA GLU A 69 3.59 -6.04 0.38
C GLU A 69 2.64 -5.24 1.28
N ASN A 70 2.52 -3.92 1.04
CA ASN A 70 1.58 -3.06 1.76
C ASN A 70 0.13 -3.58 1.65
N ASN A 71 -0.28 -4.03 0.46
CA ASN A 71 -1.61 -4.59 0.21
C ASN A 71 -1.93 -5.77 1.15
N TRP A 72 -0.98 -6.68 1.33
CA TRP A 72 -1.10 -7.82 2.24
C TRP A 72 -1.06 -7.42 3.70
N ALA A 73 -0.23 -6.42 4.06
CA ALA A 73 -0.09 -5.96 5.44
C ALA A 73 -1.43 -5.53 6.06
N ARG A 74 -2.37 -5.02 5.26
CA ARG A 74 -3.67 -4.56 5.74
C ARG A 74 -4.61 -5.70 6.11
N PHE A 75 -4.52 -6.80 5.35
CA PHE A 75 -5.21 -8.05 5.65
C PHE A 75 -4.60 -8.72 6.88
N TYR A 76 -3.28 -8.83 6.95
CA TYR A 76 -2.58 -9.38 8.13
C TYR A 76 -2.81 -8.54 9.39
N GLY A 77 -2.98 -7.22 9.25
CA GLY A 77 -3.36 -6.35 10.35
C GLY A 77 -4.76 -6.60 10.91
N GLY A 78 -5.60 -7.39 10.23
CA GLY A 78 -7.00 -7.62 10.60
C GLY A 78 -7.89 -6.40 10.36
N LEU A 79 -7.48 -5.48 9.49
CA LEU A 79 -8.12 -4.18 9.30
C LEU A 79 -9.08 -4.16 8.12
N HIS A 80 -8.75 -4.89 7.07
CA HIS A 80 -9.47 -4.87 5.80
C HIS A 80 -9.79 -6.28 5.33
N PHE A 81 -10.92 -6.42 4.64
CA PHE A 81 -11.16 -7.62 3.85
C PHE A 81 -10.17 -7.64 2.68
N HIS A 82 -9.62 -8.81 2.36
CA HIS A 82 -8.59 -8.90 1.32
C HIS A 82 -9.09 -8.41 -0.06
N ASN A 83 -10.38 -8.58 -0.35
CA ASN A 83 -10.99 -8.04 -1.57
C ASN A 83 -10.94 -6.51 -1.63
N SER A 84 -11.20 -5.82 -0.51
CA SER A 84 -11.09 -4.35 -0.42
C SER A 84 -9.68 -3.87 -0.78
N CYS A 85 -8.65 -4.60 -0.33
CA CYS A 85 -7.26 -4.35 -0.65
C CYS A 85 -6.96 -4.54 -2.15
N ILE A 86 -7.39 -5.67 -2.75
CA ILE A 86 -7.18 -5.94 -4.19
C ILE A 86 -7.83 -4.87 -5.07
N VAL A 87 -9.11 -4.55 -4.82
CA VAL A 87 -9.83 -3.54 -5.63
C VAL A 87 -9.21 -2.16 -5.48
N ALA A 88 -8.84 -1.78 -4.26
CA ALA A 88 -8.13 -0.52 -3.99
C ALA A 88 -6.80 -0.42 -4.75
N HIS A 89 -6.03 -1.50 -4.79
CA HIS A 89 -4.76 -1.57 -5.51
C HIS A 89 -4.95 -1.32 -7.01
N GLU A 90 -5.97 -1.93 -7.62
CA GLU A 90 -6.32 -1.69 -9.03
C GLU A 90 -6.76 -0.24 -9.29
N TYR A 91 -7.50 0.37 -8.36
CA TYR A 91 -7.87 1.79 -8.48
C TYR A 91 -6.67 2.71 -8.40
N GLY A 92 -5.77 2.49 -7.44
CA GLY A 92 -4.58 3.32 -7.30
C GLY A 92 -3.65 3.19 -8.50
N LYS A 93 -3.45 1.98 -9.03
CA LYS A 93 -2.71 1.77 -10.28
C LYS A 93 -3.26 2.61 -11.43
N LYS A 94 -4.56 2.56 -11.69
CA LYS A 94 -5.22 3.37 -12.74
C LYS A 94 -5.00 4.88 -12.55
N VAL A 95 -5.04 5.35 -11.30
CA VAL A 95 -4.78 6.76 -10.97
C VAL A 95 -3.31 7.12 -11.22
N GLY A 96 -2.37 6.26 -10.80
CA GLY A 96 -0.94 6.45 -11.03
C GLY A 96 -0.59 6.48 -12.51
N ASP A 97 -1.11 5.53 -13.29
CA ASP A 97 -0.94 5.46 -14.75
C ASP A 97 -1.47 6.73 -15.44
N LEU A 98 -2.64 7.22 -15.01
CA LEU A 98 -3.23 8.46 -15.52
C LEU A 98 -2.33 9.67 -15.23
N VAL A 99 -1.80 9.77 -14.02
CA VAL A 99 -0.88 10.87 -13.63
C VAL A 99 0.41 10.80 -14.42
N ALA A 100 1.04 9.63 -14.51
CA ALA A 100 2.27 9.41 -15.27
C ALA A 100 2.11 9.74 -16.76
N THR A 101 0.91 9.54 -17.31
CA THR A 101 0.59 9.89 -18.70
C THR A 101 0.30 11.37 -18.89
N LYS A 102 -0.41 12.01 -17.94
CA LYS A 102 -0.87 13.40 -18.08
C LYS A 102 0.17 14.44 -17.67
N VAL A 103 1.04 14.12 -16.73
CA VAL A 103 2.05 15.05 -16.23
C VAL A 103 3.34 14.85 -17.01
N VAL A 104 3.61 15.74 -17.96
CA VAL A 104 4.88 15.76 -18.70
C VAL A 104 5.94 16.37 -17.80
N MET A 105 6.90 15.55 -17.37
CA MET A 105 8.07 16.04 -16.64
C MET A 105 9.23 16.28 -17.61
N ASN A 106 9.96 17.38 -17.41
CA ASN A 106 11.23 17.58 -18.07
C ASN A 106 12.25 16.61 -17.45
N LYS A 107 12.91 15.84 -18.31
CA LYS A 107 13.99 14.93 -17.90
C LYS A 107 15.29 15.68 -17.67
#